data_AF-A0A5C4N2L3-F1
#
_entry.id   AF-A0A5C4N2L3-F1
#
_cell.length_a   1.000
_cell.length_b   1.000
_cell.length_c   1.000
_cell.angle_alpha   90.00
_cell.angle_beta   90.00
_cell.angle_gamma   90.00
#
_symmetry.space_group_name_H-M   'P 1'
#
loop_
_entity.id
_entity.type
_entity.pdbx_description
1 polymer ?
#
loop_
_entity_poly.entity_id
_entity_poly.type
_entity_poly.pdbx_seq_one_letter_code
_entity_poly.pdbx_strand_id
1 'polypeptide(L)'
;MSKLSVPQAAKRLGVTSARVRQRVDDGSLVAEKIGGRWLVDLDASQPEPPQRGRPVSPLSVWWSLVCAEAANAIPNSGRGESLLERMRVADLELVDGDSSDVAAEAMRLGRSTRSRAVRRFADAVQRRDHEALLSWLRGRAARVAYVASPTDLSALRADSRLVISGVSHGDSGVEDPRVVEAYVSVGDVDDVVGDHWLEKPMVDERPNVVLHVAPVRPPRIDAMLLAADLAEHGGPRELQRAHKLLDEAVDGLVATSPGASKPDAGEEVGA
;
A
#
# COMPACT_ATOMS: atom_id res chain seq x y z
N MET A 1 5.82 7.12 -26.22
CA MET A 1 5.73 5.76 -25.66
C MET A 1 5.87 4.75 -26.79
N SER A 2 7.01 4.06 -26.86
CA SER A 2 7.24 3.03 -27.88
C SER A 2 6.83 1.67 -27.32
N LYS A 3 5.62 1.21 -27.68
CA LYS A 3 5.17 -0.14 -27.33
C LYS A 3 5.88 -1.16 -28.22
N LEU A 4 6.58 -2.11 -27.60
CA LEU A 4 7.41 -3.12 -28.28
C LEU A 4 6.74 -4.49 -28.22
N SER A 5 6.84 -5.27 -29.28
CA SER A 5 6.46 -6.69 -29.19
C SER A 5 7.40 -7.44 -28.23
N VAL A 6 6.92 -8.53 -27.64
CA VAL A 6 7.74 -9.39 -26.75
C VAL A 6 9.12 -9.75 -27.34
N PRO A 7 9.26 -10.16 -28.62
CA PRO A 7 10.58 -10.43 -29.21
C PRO A 7 11.48 -9.19 -29.34
N GLN A 8 10.91 -8.01 -29.62
CA GLN A 8 11.66 -6.76 -29.68
C GLN A 8 12.11 -6.29 -28.30
N ALA A 9 11.24 -6.41 -27.30
CA ALA A 9 11.57 -6.14 -25.90
C ALA A 9 12.68 -7.08 -25.41
N ALA A 10 12.61 -8.37 -25.76
CA ALA A 10 13.62 -9.38 -25.43
C ALA A 10 15.00 -9.01 -25.99
N LYS A 11 15.06 -8.65 -27.27
CA LYS A 11 16.31 -8.19 -27.92
C LYS A 11 16.87 -6.94 -27.25
N ARG A 12 16.01 -6.00 -26.87
CA ARG A 12 16.43 -4.72 -26.27
C ARG A 12 16.89 -4.86 -24.81
N LEU A 13 16.29 -5.79 -24.07
CA LEU A 13 16.64 -6.11 -22.69
C LEU A 13 17.78 -7.14 -22.57
N GLY A 14 18.22 -7.75 -23.68
CA GLY A 14 19.24 -8.79 -23.66
C GLY A 14 18.79 -10.09 -23.00
N VAL A 15 17.48 -10.38 -23.01
CA VAL A 15 16.89 -11.59 -22.39
C VAL A 15 16.06 -12.38 -23.40
N THR A 16 15.58 -13.57 -23.02
CA THR A 16 14.72 -14.39 -23.89
C THR A 16 13.29 -13.86 -23.95
N SER A 17 12.55 -14.19 -25.01
CA SER A 17 11.11 -13.87 -25.11
C SER A 17 10.27 -14.55 -24.02
N ALA A 18 10.69 -15.73 -23.56
CA ALA A 18 10.07 -16.39 -22.41
C ALA A 18 10.26 -15.56 -21.13
N ARG A 19 11.46 -15.03 -20.90
CA ARG A 19 11.76 -14.15 -19.76
C ARG A 19 10.98 -12.84 -19.81
N VAL A 20 10.76 -12.27 -20.99
CA VAL A 20 9.90 -11.08 -21.13
C VAL A 20 8.44 -11.40 -20.79
N ARG A 21 7.89 -12.54 -21.25
CA ARG A 21 6.52 -12.94 -20.88
C ARG A 21 6.41 -13.21 -19.39
N GLN A 22 7.38 -13.90 -18.80
CA GLN A 22 7.45 -14.08 -17.36
C GLN A 22 7.42 -12.74 -16.64
N ARG A 23 8.21 -11.76 -17.11
CA ARG A 23 8.26 -10.42 -16.52
C ARG A 23 6.98 -9.60 -16.69
N VAL A 24 6.23 -9.86 -17.75
CA VAL A 24 4.88 -9.32 -17.93
C VAL A 24 3.90 -9.99 -16.98
N ASP A 25 4.01 -11.31 -16.82
CA ASP A 25 3.14 -12.10 -15.94
C ASP A 25 3.44 -11.84 -14.44
N ASP A 26 4.68 -11.52 -14.08
CA ASP A 26 5.12 -11.21 -12.71
C ASP A 26 5.02 -9.70 -12.37
N GLY A 27 4.51 -8.90 -13.31
CA GLY A 27 4.25 -7.47 -13.13
C GLY A 27 5.50 -6.57 -13.18
N SER A 28 6.70 -7.13 -13.34
CA SER A 28 7.95 -6.35 -13.46
C SER A 28 8.16 -5.70 -14.83
N LEU A 29 7.29 -5.96 -15.81
CA LEU A 29 7.18 -5.25 -17.08
C LEU A 29 5.72 -4.90 -17.36
N VAL A 30 5.46 -3.61 -17.53
CA VAL A 30 4.17 -3.09 -18.00
C VAL A 30 3.94 -3.54 -19.44
N ALA A 31 2.83 -4.23 -19.69
CA ALA A 31 2.43 -4.64 -21.03
C ALA A 31 0.90 -4.70 -21.20
N GLU A 32 0.47 -4.57 -22.45
CA GLU A 32 -0.92 -4.63 -22.88
C GLU A 32 -1.11 -5.69 -23.97
N LYS A 33 -2.25 -6.38 -23.99
CA LYS A 33 -2.57 -7.36 -25.02
C LYS A 33 -3.50 -6.76 -26.08
N ILE A 34 -2.98 -6.49 -27.27
CA ILE A 34 -3.74 -5.94 -28.41
C ILE A 34 -3.76 -6.95 -29.55
N GLY A 35 -4.96 -7.33 -30.02
CA GLY A 35 -5.12 -8.26 -31.15
C GLY A 35 -4.46 -9.62 -30.91
N GLY A 36 -4.49 -10.12 -29.66
CA GLY A 36 -3.87 -11.39 -29.27
C GLY A 36 -2.35 -11.34 -29.09
N ARG A 37 -1.71 -10.19 -29.28
CA ARG A 37 -0.25 -10.01 -29.12
C ARG A 37 0.05 -9.11 -27.91
N TRP A 38 1.10 -9.46 -27.18
CA TRP A 38 1.60 -8.66 -26.07
C TRP A 38 2.50 -7.53 -26.58
N LEU A 39 2.20 -6.32 -26.12
CA LEU A 39 2.93 -5.09 -26.35
C LEU A 39 3.48 -4.58 -25.03
N VAL A 40 4.79 -4.63 -24.88
CA VAL A 40 5.55 -4.24 -23.68
C VAL A 40 5.95 -2.77 -23.78
N ASP A 41 5.67 -1.99 -22.75
CA ASP A 41 6.13 -0.62 -22.62
C ASP A 41 7.38 -0.58 -21.74
N LEU A 42 8.56 -0.61 -22.35
CA LEU A 42 9.82 -0.63 -21.60
C LEU A 42 10.09 0.68 -20.87
N ASP A 43 9.55 1.80 -21.35
CA ASP A 43 9.74 3.11 -20.72
C ASP A 43 8.90 3.17 -19.43
N ALA A 44 7.66 2.67 -19.48
CA ALA A 44 6.82 2.50 -18.29
C ALA A 44 7.29 1.36 -17.37
N SER A 45 8.13 0.45 -17.88
CA SER A 45 8.72 -0.65 -17.11
C SER A 45 10.11 -0.35 -16.55
N GLN A 46 10.62 0.87 -16.75
CA GLN A 46 11.88 1.23 -16.10
C GLN A 46 11.66 1.22 -14.58
N PRO A 47 12.57 0.64 -13.79
CA PRO A 47 12.58 0.92 -12.37
C PRO A 47 12.63 2.44 -12.23
N GLU A 48 11.66 3.01 -11.51
CA GLU A 48 11.67 4.45 -11.25
C GLU A 48 13.07 4.85 -10.75
N PRO A 49 13.62 5.97 -11.26
CA PRO A 49 14.93 6.42 -10.83
C PRO A 49 14.95 6.47 -9.29
N PRO A 50 16.03 5.99 -8.66
CA PRO A 50 16.13 5.97 -7.20
C PRO A 50 15.76 7.36 -6.67
N GLN A 51 14.80 7.39 -5.74
CA GLN A 51 14.23 8.60 -5.17
C GLN A 51 15.37 9.59 -4.89
N ARG A 52 15.38 10.75 -5.57
CA ARG A 52 16.43 11.75 -5.38
C ARG A 52 16.33 12.28 -3.94
N GLY A 53 17.24 11.83 -3.08
CA GLY A 53 17.31 12.22 -1.67
C GLY A 53 17.53 11.04 -0.73
N ARG A 54 17.68 11.31 0.57
CA ARG A 54 17.69 10.25 1.60
C ARG A 54 16.36 9.49 1.53
N PRO A 55 16.35 8.14 1.55
CA PRO A 55 15.13 7.36 1.59
C PRO A 55 14.19 7.85 2.70
N VAL A 56 12.90 7.91 2.42
CA VAL A 56 11.88 8.23 3.44
C VAL A 56 11.98 7.17 4.53
N SER A 57 12.07 7.60 5.79
CA SER A 57 12.04 6.67 6.93
C SER A 57 10.67 6.00 6.98
N PRO A 58 10.59 4.66 7.15
CA PRO A 58 9.31 3.99 7.31
C PRO A 58 8.45 4.57 8.43
N LEU A 59 9.06 4.97 9.54
CA LEU A 59 8.37 5.61 10.65
C LEU A 59 7.68 6.93 10.26
N SER A 60 8.21 7.66 9.27
CA SER A 60 7.55 8.87 8.78
C SER A 60 6.25 8.54 8.07
N VAL A 61 6.23 7.43 7.32
CA VAL A 61 5.04 6.96 6.61
C VAL A 61 3.98 6.50 7.61
N TRP A 62 4.38 5.65 8.57
CA TRP A 62 3.50 5.19 9.64
C TRP A 62 2.95 6.34 10.50
N TRP A 63 3.77 7.35 10.83
CA TRP A 63 3.30 8.53 11.54
C TRP A 63 2.21 9.28 10.77
N SER A 64 2.40 9.49 9.46
CA SER A 64 1.39 10.13 8.62
C SER A 64 0.07 9.35 8.59
N LEU A 65 0.13 8.01 8.52
CA LEU A 65 -1.06 7.15 8.52
C LEU A 65 -1.81 7.23 9.84
N VAL A 66 -1.11 7.10 10.97
CA VAL A 66 -1.73 7.19 12.31
C VAL A 66 -2.35 8.57 12.53
N CYS A 67 -1.66 9.66 12.15
CA CYS A 67 -2.22 11.01 12.25
C CYS A 67 -3.44 11.19 11.34
N ALA A 68 -3.48 10.55 10.17
CA ALA A 68 -4.62 10.62 9.26
C ALA A 68 -5.83 9.85 9.81
N GLU A 69 -5.61 8.67 10.39
CA GLU A 69 -6.63 7.90 11.09
C GLU A 69 -7.20 8.68 12.28
N ALA A 70 -6.33 9.23 13.14
CA ALA A 70 -6.76 10.05 14.27
C ALA A 70 -7.49 11.32 13.81
N ALA A 71 -7.03 11.98 12.73
CA ALA A 71 -7.70 13.14 12.17
C ALA A 71 -9.11 12.85 11.63
N ASN A 72 -9.39 11.61 11.21
CA ASN A 72 -10.75 11.18 10.84
C ASN A 72 -11.67 11.03 12.05
N ALA A 73 -11.13 10.74 13.23
CA ALA A 73 -11.90 10.66 14.46
C ALA A 73 -12.23 12.04 15.05
N ILE A 74 -11.45 13.08 14.72
CA ILE A 74 -11.71 14.47 15.13
C ILE A 74 -12.93 15.00 14.36
N PRO A 75 -14.05 15.35 15.03
CA PRO A 75 -15.22 15.90 14.37
C PRO A 75 -14.84 17.19 13.62
N ASN A 76 -15.17 17.30 12.33
CA ASN A 76 -15.00 18.58 11.64
C ASN A 76 -15.95 19.60 12.28
N SER A 77 -15.36 20.60 12.94
CA SER A 77 -16.07 21.71 13.59
C SER A 77 -16.85 22.60 12.60
N GLY A 78 -16.79 22.31 11.29
CA GLY A 78 -17.42 23.07 10.21
C GLY A 78 -16.64 24.33 9.82
N ARG A 79 -15.49 24.61 10.45
CA ARG A 79 -14.71 25.85 10.26
C ARG A 79 -13.75 25.85 9.07
N GLY A 80 -14.04 25.09 8.02
CA GLY A 80 -13.13 25.02 6.85
C GLY A 80 -11.72 24.53 7.22
N GLU A 81 -11.60 23.74 8.30
CA GLU A 81 -10.32 23.21 8.77
C GLU A 81 -9.73 22.28 7.72
N SER A 82 -8.52 22.61 7.28
CA SER A 82 -7.78 21.78 6.33
C SER A 82 -7.43 20.43 6.97
N LEU A 83 -7.30 19.38 6.15
CA LEU A 83 -6.81 18.07 6.63
C LEU A 83 -5.48 18.21 7.38
N LEU A 84 -4.62 19.14 6.95
CA LEU A 84 -3.35 19.42 7.60
C LEU A 84 -3.51 19.93 9.04
N GLU A 85 -4.52 20.75 9.32
CA GLU A 85 -4.80 21.25 10.67
C GLU A 85 -5.29 20.13 11.57
N ARG A 86 -6.22 19.30 11.10
CA ARG A 86 -6.70 18.13 11.87
C ARG A 86 -5.58 17.14 12.15
N MET A 87 -4.74 16.82 11.17
CA MET A 87 -3.58 15.96 11.40
C MET A 87 -2.54 16.55 12.35
N ARG A 88 -2.43 17.89 12.45
CA ARG A 88 -1.57 18.56 13.45
C ARG A 88 -2.16 18.49 14.85
N VAL A 89 -3.48 18.56 14.99
CA VAL A 89 -4.15 18.33 16.28
C VAL A 89 -3.90 16.88 16.71
N ALA A 90 -4.12 15.91 15.82
CA ALA A 90 -3.81 14.51 16.07
C ALA A 90 -2.33 14.28 16.45
N ASP A 91 -1.38 14.92 15.76
CA ASP A 91 0.07 14.85 16.09
C ASP A 91 0.37 15.28 17.54
N LEU A 92 -0.40 16.22 18.10
CA LEU A 92 -0.26 16.67 19.48
C LEU A 92 -0.98 15.72 20.45
N GLU A 93 -2.22 15.34 20.16
CA GLU A 93 -3.02 14.46 21.03
C GLU A 93 -2.39 13.07 21.18
N LEU A 94 -1.84 12.51 20.11
CA LEU A 94 -1.13 11.22 20.14
C LEU A 94 0.15 11.27 20.98
N VAL A 95 0.79 12.44 21.12
CA VAL A 95 1.96 12.61 21.98
C VAL A 95 1.58 12.59 23.46
N ASP A 96 0.38 13.06 23.79
CA ASP A 96 -0.09 13.22 25.17
C ASP A 96 -0.91 12.01 25.67
N GLY A 97 -1.34 11.11 24.78
CA GLY A 97 -2.25 9.99 25.07
C GLY A 97 -1.62 8.59 25.12
N ASP A 98 -2.45 7.58 25.43
CA ASP A 98 -2.10 6.16 25.36
C ASP A 98 -1.99 5.75 23.88
N SER A 99 -0.76 5.72 23.38
CA SER A 99 -0.43 5.55 21.97
C SER A 99 -0.41 4.06 21.59
N SER A 100 -0.94 3.72 20.42
CA SER A 100 -0.72 2.39 19.83
C SER A 100 0.77 2.10 19.66
N ASP A 101 1.16 0.82 19.60
CA ASP A 101 2.56 0.43 19.37
C ASP A 101 3.16 1.12 18.13
N VAL A 102 2.35 1.32 17.09
CA VAL A 102 2.73 2.03 15.86
C VAL A 102 3.05 3.50 16.15
N ALA A 103 2.19 4.17 16.92
CA ALA A 103 2.41 5.56 17.32
C ALA A 103 3.63 5.71 18.24
N ALA A 104 3.80 4.80 19.20
CA ALA A 104 4.93 4.78 20.13
C ALA A 104 6.28 4.63 19.40
N GLU A 105 6.36 3.73 18.43
CA GLU A 105 7.57 3.54 17.63
C GLU A 105 7.86 4.78 16.76
N ALA A 106 6.83 5.33 16.11
CA ALA A 106 6.96 6.51 15.26
C ALA A 106 7.30 7.79 16.03
N MET A 107 6.95 7.88 17.33
CA MET A 107 7.34 8.99 18.21
C MET A 107 8.85 9.11 18.45
N ARG A 108 9.65 8.07 18.11
CA ARG A 108 11.12 8.15 18.10
C ARG A 108 11.66 9.15 17.06
N LEU A 109 10.82 9.57 16.11
CA LEU A 109 11.15 10.64 15.18
C LEU A 109 11.12 12.01 15.85
N GLY A 110 12.14 12.84 15.55
CA GLY A 110 12.13 14.23 15.96
C GLY A 110 10.91 15.00 15.43
N ARG A 111 10.38 15.94 16.23
CA ARG A 111 9.19 16.74 15.93
C ARG A 111 9.18 17.37 14.53
N SER A 112 10.33 17.87 14.07
CA SER A 112 10.44 18.47 12.72
C SER A 112 10.31 17.45 11.58
N THR A 113 10.68 16.19 11.81
CA THR A 113 10.48 15.10 10.84
C THR A 113 9.02 14.67 10.80
N ARG A 114 8.40 14.50 11.96
CA ARG A 114 6.96 14.21 12.09
C ARG A 114 6.09 15.28 11.42
N SER A 115 6.38 16.55 11.70
CA SER A 115 5.67 17.69 11.09
C SER A 115 5.80 17.73 9.56
N ARG A 116 6.98 17.39 9.01
CA ARG A 116 7.20 17.30 7.56
C ARG A 116 6.46 16.12 6.93
N ALA A 117 6.44 14.98 7.62
CA ALA A 117 5.71 13.79 7.17
C ALA A 117 4.19 14.07 7.09
N VAL A 118 3.61 14.63 8.15
CA VAL A 118 2.20 15.04 8.20
C VAL A 118 1.88 16.04 7.09
N ARG A 119 2.69 17.10 6.93
CA ARG A 119 2.48 18.09 5.88
C ARG A 119 2.48 17.47 4.49
N ARG A 120 3.53 16.70 4.17
CA ARG A 120 3.69 16.10 2.84
C ARG A 120 2.52 15.17 2.49
N PHE A 121 2.08 14.37 3.46
CA PHE A 121 0.96 13.45 3.27
C PHE A 121 -0.36 14.22 3.07
N ALA A 122 -0.69 15.15 3.97
CA ALA A 122 -1.90 15.97 3.88
C ALA A 122 -1.97 16.73 2.55
N ASP A 123 -0.84 17.28 2.11
CA ASP A 123 -0.66 17.95 0.83
C ASP A 123 -0.98 17.03 -0.37
N ALA A 124 -0.51 15.78 -0.35
CA ALA A 124 -0.77 14.80 -1.41
C ALA A 124 -2.25 14.35 -1.43
N VAL A 125 -2.84 14.14 -0.25
CA VAL A 125 -4.28 13.83 -0.11
C VAL A 125 -5.14 14.99 -0.63
N GLN A 126 -4.86 16.23 -0.22
CA GLN A 126 -5.64 17.40 -0.65
C GLN A 126 -5.58 17.65 -2.16
N ARG A 127 -4.45 17.34 -2.80
CA ARG A 127 -4.27 17.45 -4.25
C ARG A 127 -4.82 16.23 -5.02
N ARG A 128 -5.28 15.18 -4.33
CA ARG A 128 -5.65 13.89 -4.91
C ARG A 128 -4.54 13.31 -5.79
N ASP A 129 -3.29 13.47 -5.34
CA ASP A 129 -2.11 13.07 -6.09
C ASP A 129 -1.79 11.60 -5.77
N HIS A 130 -2.39 10.68 -6.53
CA HIS A 130 -2.21 9.25 -6.35
C HIS A 130 -0.75 8.82 -6.49
N GLU A 131 -0.01 9.37 -7.45
CA GLU A 131 1.39 9.02 -7.66
C GLU A 131 2.25 9.46 -6.46
N ALA A 132 2.05 10.68 -5.93
CA ALA A 132 2.75 11.13 -4.75
C ALA A 132 2.39 10.34 -3.50
N LEU A 133 1.12 9.93 -3.34
CA LEU A 133 0.67 9.07 -2.25
C LEU A 133 1.30 7.69 -2.32
N LEU A 134 1.23 7.01 -3.46
CA LEU A 134 1.82 5.69 -3.66
C LEU A 134 3.34 5.72 -3.49
N SER A 135 4.01 6.74 -4.04
CA SER A 135 5.46 6.93 -3.85
C SER A 135 5.85 7.16 -2.39
N TRP A 136 5.02 7.86 -1.62
CA TRP A 136 5.22 8.03 -0.17
C TRP A 136 4.98 6.71 0.59
N LEU A 137 3.87 6.03 0.29
CA LEU A 137 3.47 4.79 0.94
C LEU A 137 4.43 3.63 0.63
N ARG A 138 5.13 3.64 -0.51
CA ARG A 138 6.21 2.70 -0.82
C ARG A 138 7.29 2.64 0.26
N GLY A 139 7.48 3.71 1.02
CA GLY A 139 8.41 3.75 2.15
C GLY A 139 7.93 3.03 3.42
N ARG A 140 6.69 2.52 3.47
CA ARG A 140 6.07 1.96 4.70
C ARG A 140 6.76 0.70 5.21
N ALA A 141 7.30 -0.12 4.31
CA ALA A 141 7.85 -1.43 4.63
C ALA A 141 8.89 -1.84 3.58
N ALA A 142 9.81 -2.72 3.97
CA ALA A 142 10.65 -3.42 3.01
C ALA A 142 9.87 -4.61 2.45
N ARG A 143 9.60 -4.59 1.15
CA ARG A 143 8.92 -5.70 0.46
C ARG A 143 9.92 -6.79 0.11
N VAL A 144 9.72 -7.99 0.65
CA VAL A 144 10.63 -9.13 0.48
C VAL A 144 9.85 -10.33 -0.04
N ALA A 145 10.34 -10.92 -1.13
CA ALA A 145 9.72 -12.08 -1.76
C ALA A 145 10.36 -13.39 -1.30
N TYR A 146 9.53 -14.40 -1.13
CA TYR A 146 9.88 -15.76 -0.73
C TYR A 146 9.09 -16.80 -1.52
N VAL A 147 9.53 -18.05 -1.40
CA VAL A 147 8.84 -19.23 -1.89
C VAL A 147 8.58 -20.17 -0.71
N ALA A 148 7.40 -20.78 -0.72
CA ALA A 148 7.00 -21.86 0.18
C ALA A 148 6.27 -22.96 -0.61
N SER A 149 6.16 -24.17 -0.04
CA SER A 149 5.30 -25.20 -0.62
C SER A 149 3.83 -24.72 -0.68
N PRO A 150 3.07 -24.99 -1.76
CA PRO A 150 1.65 -24.66 -1.82
C PRO A 150 0.80 -25.22 -0.67
N THR A 151 1.22 -26.34 -0.07
CA THR A 151 0.55 -26.95 1.10
C THR A 151 0.68 -26.11 2.36
N ASP A 152 1.76 -25.36 2.48
CA ASP A 152 2.16 -24.66 3.71
C ASP A 152 1.58 -23.25 3.75
N LEU A 153 1.11 -22.73 2.61
CA LEU A 153 0.50 -21.41 2.52
C LEU A 153 -0.74 -21.26 3.41
N SER A 154 -1.43 -22.35 3.73
CA SER A 154 -2.57 -22.33 4.65
C SER A 154 -2.14 -22.05 6.10
N ALA A 155 -1.05 -22.69 6.54
CA ALA A 155 -0.46 -22.47 7.85
C ALA A 155 0.12 -21.06 7.96
N LEU A 156 0.78 -20.58 6.90
CA LEU A 156 1.31 -19.23 6.84
C LEU A 156 0.19 -18.18 6.98
N ARG A 157 -0.96 -18.36 6.31
CA ARG A 157 -2.11 -17.43 6.45
C ARG A 157 -2.70 -17.39 7.85
N ALA A 158 -2.58 -18.47 8.61
CA ALA A 158 -3.08 -18.57 9.97
C ALA A 158 -2.06 -18.09 11.02
N ASP A 159 -0.81 -17.77 10.63
CA ASP A 159 0.21 -17.31 11.55
C ASP A 159 -0.17 -15.95 12.15
N SER A 160 -0.32 -15.92 13.48
CA SER A 160 -0.74 -14.73 14.21
C SER A 160 0.27 -13.59 14.16
N ARG A 161 1.51 -13.82 13.73
CA ARG A 161 2.53 -12.77 13.52
C ARG A 161 2.30 -12.01 12.21
N LEU A 162 1.52 -12.58 11.29
CA LEU A 162 1.23 -12.00 9.99
C LEU A 162 -0.10 -11.22 9.99
N VAL A 163 -0.14 -10.17 9.17
CA VAL A 163 -1.40 -9.46 8.85
C VAL A 163 -1.58 -9.51 7.34
N ILE A 164 -2.55 -10.31 6.90
CA ILE A 164 -2.85 -10.53 5.48
C ILE A 164 -3.13 -9.19 4.79
N SER A 165 -2.57 -9.00 3.59
CA SER A 165 -2.75 -7.78 2.81
C SER A 165 -2.68 -8.03 1.29
N GLY A 166 -2.70 -6.97 0.50
CA GLY A 166 -2.52 -7.00 -0.96
C GLY A 166 -3.42 -8.01 -1.66
N VAL A 167 -2.85 -8.85 -2.53
CA VAL A 167 -3.61 -9.86 -3.31
C VAL A 167 -4.10 -11.03 -2.46
N SER A 168 -3.79 -11.07 -1.17
CA SER A 168 -4.33 -12.08 -0.25
C SER A 168 -5.46 -11.54 0.62
N HIS A 169 -5.72 -10.23 0.59
CA HIS A 169 -6.76 -9.60 1.40
C HIS A 169 -8.13 -9.71 0.72
N GLY A 170 -9.16 -10.03 1.51
CA GLY A 170 -10.55 -10.18 1.02
C GLY A 170 -11.09 -8.93 0.31
N ASP A 171 -10.77 -7.75 0.83
CA ASP A 171 -11.22 -6.48 0.23
C ASP A 171 -10.45 -6.07 -1.04
N SER A 172 -9.44 -6.85 -1.45
CA SER A 172 -8.68 -6.57 -2.67
C SER A 172 -9.55 -6.69 -3.92
N GLY A 173 -10.51 -7.62 -3.94
CA GLY A 173 -11.26 -7.94 -5.16
C GLY A 173 -10.41 -8.54 -6.28
N VAL A 174 -9.14 -8.87 -6.00
CA VAL A 174 -8.17 -9.50 -6.91
C VAL A 174 -7.43 -10.64 -6.19
N GLU A 175 -8.14 -11.33 -5.31
CA GLU A 175 -7.57 -12.38 -4.47
C GLU A 175 -6.90 -13.50 -5.28
N ASP A 176 -5.66 -13.87 -4.91
CA ASP A 176 -4.99 -15.06 -5.44
C ASP A 176 -4.70 -16.06 -4.29
N PRO A 177 -5.42 -17.19 -4.20
CA PRO A 177 -5.21 -18.18 -3.14
C PRO A 177 -3.84 -18.89 -3.24
N ARG A 178 -3.11 -18.72 -4.34
CA ARG A 178 -1.77 -19.29 -4.52
C ARG A 178 -0.68 -18.38 -3.98
N VAL A 179 -1.01 -17.17 -3.55
CA VAL A 179 -0.06 -16.19 -3.02
C VAL A 179 -0.45 -15.83 -1.59
N VAL A 180 0.55 -15.71 -0.70
CA VAL A 180 0.41 -15.11 0.62
C VAL A 180 1.16 -13.79 0.63
N GLU A 181 0.43 -12.70 0.71
CA GLU A 181 0.96 -11.37 0.94
C GLU A 181 0.52 -10.88 2.30
N ALA A 182 1.48 -10.44 3.12
CA ALA A 182 1.21 -10.04 4.49
C ALA A 182 2.26 -9.06 5.03
N TYR A 183 1.87 -8.30 6.05
CA TYR A 183 2.80 -7.57 6.90
C TYR A 183 3.36 -8.47 7.99
N VAL A 184 4.62 -8.21 8.33
CA VAL A 184 5.32 -8.80 9.47
C VAL A 184 6.17 -7.73 10.13
N SER A 185 6.34 -7.80 11.46
CA SER A 185 7.27 -6.90 12.15
C SER A 185 8.72 -7.28 11.82
N VAL A 186 9.61 -6.29 11.86
CA VAL A 186 11.06 -6.54 11.69
C VAL A 186 11.63 -7.47 12.77
N GLY A 187 11.00 -7.55 13.94
CA GLY A 187 11.41 -8.45 15.02
C GLY A 187 11.00 -9.89 14.83
N ASP A 188 9.94 -10.15 14.05
CA ASP A 188 9.36 -11.49 13.88
C ASP A 188 9.76 -12.16 12.55
N VAL A 189 10.34 -11.41 11.61
CA VAL A 189 10.56 -11.88 10.24
C VAL A 189 11.46 -13.10 10.16
N ASP A 190 12.54 -13.13 10.94
CA ASP A 190 13.50 -14.25 10.92
C ASP A 190 12.87 -15.53 11.49
N ASP A 191 12.06 -15.40 12.54
CA ASP A 191 11.33 -16.53 13.14
C ASP A 191 10.24 -17.04 12.19
N VAL A 192 9.48 -16.15 11.53
CA VAL A 192 8.49 -16.56 10.51
C VAL A 192 9.17 -17.29 9.35
N VAL A 193 10.30 -16.78 8.86
CA VAL A 193 11.08 -17.42 7.79
C VAL A 193 11.58 -18.79 8.23
N GLY A 194 12.10 -18.91 9.45
CA GLY A 194 12.62 -20.14 10.03
C GLY A 194 11.55 -21.18 10.33
N ASP A 195 10.38 -20.78 10.82
CA ASP A 195 9.29 -21.69 11.19
C ASP A 195 8.54 -22.23 9.98
N HIS A 196 8.37 -21.41 8.93
CA HIS A 196 7.65 -21.78 7.70
C HIS A 196 8.57 -22.17 6.54
N TRP A 197 9.87 -22.28 6.80
CA TRP A 197 10.90 -22.72 5.84
C TRP A 197 10.86 -21.91 4.54
N LEU A 198 10.75 -20.59 4.68
CA LEU A 198 10.62 -19.69 3.54
C LEU A 198 11.97 -19.55 2.81
N GLU A 199 11.97 -19.86 1.52
CA GLU A 199 13.17 -19.79 0.69
C GLU A 199 13.21 -18.51 -0.15
N LYS A 200 14.41 -18.04 -0.51
CA LYS A 200 14.53 -16.95 -1.48
C LYS A 200 14.25 -17.51 -2.87
N PRO A 201 13.43 -16.82 -3.69
CA PRO A 201 13.11 -17.31 -5.03
C PRO A 201 14.39 -17.44 -5.86
N MET A 202 14.53 -18.57 -6.56
CA MET A 202 15.55 -18.71 -7.60
C MET A 202 15.25 -17.78 -8.79
N VAL A 203 16.23 -17.55 -9.67
CA VAL A 203 16.14 -16.58 -10.79
C VAL A 203 14.89 -16.80 -11.66
N ASP A 204 14.40 -18.03 -11.78
CA ASP A 204 13.24 -18.39 -12.61
C ASP A 204 12.01 -18.85 -11.81
N GLU A 205 12.07 -18.77 -10.49
CA GLU A 205 11.00 -19.21 -9.61
C GLU A 205 10.05 -18.05 -9.28
N ARG A 206 8.74 -18.31 -9.39
CA ARG A 206 7.73 -17.31 -9.04
C ARG A 206 7.57 -17.30 -7.52
N PRO A 207 7.76 -16.14 -6.85
CA PRO A 207 7.47 -16.05 -5.43
C PRO A 207 5.97 -16.23 -5.21
N ASN A 208 5.62 -17.03 -4.20
CA ASN A 208 4.25 -17.21 -3.74
C ASN A 208 4.05 -16.70 -2.31
N VAL A 209 5.08 -16.08 -1.73
CA VAL A 209 5.02 -15.38 -0.46
C VAL A 209 5.65 -13.99 -0.61
N VAL A 210 4.94 -12.96 -0.19
CA VAL A 210 5.39 -11.56 -0.17
C VAL A 210 5.22 -11.04 1.25
N LEU A 211 6.34 -10.69 1.89
CA LEU A 211 6.33 -10.11 3.22
C LEU A 211 6.65 -8.61 3.14
N HIS A 212 5.76 -7.79 3.67
CA HIS A 212 5.98 -6.38 3.95
C HIS A 212 6.58 -6.24 5.34
N VAL A 213 7.91 -6.18 5.41
CA VAL A 213 8.66 -6.09 6.67
C VAL A 213 8.65 -4.64 7.16
N ALA A 214 7.85 -4.38 8.18
CA ALA A 214 7.62 -3.05 8.73
C ALA A 214 8.24 -2.91 10.13
N PRO A 215 8.61 -1.70 10.57
CA PRO A 215 9.09 -1.48 11.93
C PRO A 215 8.04 -1.84 12.98
N VAL A 216 6.75 -1.70 12.63
CA VAL A 216 5.62 -2.13 13.45
C VAL A 216 4.61 -2.83 12.57
N ARG A 217 3.97 -3.85 13.12
CA ARG A 217 2.87 -4.55 12.48
C ARG A 217 1.60 -3.70 12.54
N PRO A 218 0.90 -3.47 11.41
CA PRO A 218 -0.37 -2.75 11.45
C PRO A 218 -1.43 -3.55 12.25
N PRO A 219 -2.31 -2.90 13.01
CA PRO A 219 -3.39 -3.59 13.71
C PRO A 219 -4.46 -4.14 12.74
N ARG A 220 -4.63 -3.49 11.59
CA ARG A 220 -5.49 -3.91 10.48
C ARG A 220 -4.99 -3.30 9.17
N ILE A 221 -5.38 -3.86 8.04
CA ILE A 221 -5.13 -3.26 6.73
C ILE A 221 -6.24 -2.26 6.42
N ASP A 222 -5.87 -0.99 6.26
CA ASP A 222 -6.78 0.04 5.77
C ASP A 222 -6.72 0.18 4.24
N ALA A 223 -7.62 0.99 3.67
CA ALA A 223 -7.70 1.19 2.23
C ALA A 223 -6.41 1.78 1.61
N MET A 224 -5.65 2.60 2.35
CA MET A 224 -4.42 3.20 1.82
C MET A 224 -3.27 2.20 1.82
N LEU A 225 -3.14 1.38 2.86
CA LEU A 225 -2.18 0.27 2.91
C LEU A 225 -2.49 -0.74 1.81
N LEU A 226 -3.76 -1.17 1.68
CA LEU A 226 -4.16 -2.11 0.64
C LEU A 226 -3.90 -1.55 -0.77
N ALA A 227 -4.18 -0.26 -1.00
CA ALA A 227 -3.88 0.38 -2.27
C ALA A 227 -2.38 0.38 -2.58
N ALA A 228 -1.54 0.69 -1.59
CA ALA A 228 -0.09 0.69 -1.77
C ALA A 228 0.45 -0.70 -2.11
N ASP A 229 -0.06 -1.74 -1.43
CA ASP A 229 0.36 -3.12 -1.69
C ASP A 229 -0.05 -3.57 -3.10
N LEU A 230 -1.28 -3.28 -3.52
CA LEU A 230 -1.77 -3.61 -4.86
C LEU A 230 -0.99 -2.87 -5.96
N ALA A 231 -0.68 -1.59 -5.77
CA ALA A 231 0.09 -0.81 -6.74
C ALA A 231 1.49 -1.39 -6.99
N GLU A 232 2.09 -2.05 -5.98
CA GLU A 232 3.43 -2.65 -6.09
C GLU A 232 3.48 -3.94 -6.92
N HIS A 233 2.34 -4.51 -7.30
CA HIS A 233 2.28 -5.63 -8.25
C HIS A 233 2.41 -5.20 -9.72
N GLY A 234 2.25 -3.92 -10.04
CA GLY A 234 2.46 -3.38 -11.40
C GLY A 234 1.44 -3.83 -12.46
N GLY A 235 0.51 -4.72 -12.12
CA GLY A 235 -0.54 -5.19 -13.00
C GLY A 235 -1.65 -4.14 -13.19
N PRO A 236 -2.29 -4.06 -14.38
CA PRO A 236 -3.32 -3.05 -14.65
C PRO A 236 -4.55 -3.17 -13.74
N ARG A 237 -4.90 -4.39 -13.30
CA ARG A 237 -6.09 -4.64 -12.46
C ARG A 237 -5.84 -4.18 -11.03
N GLU A 238 -4.69 -4.54 -10.50
CA GLU A 238 -4.21 -4.19 -9.17
C GLU A 238 -4.03 -2.68 -9.06
N LEU A 239 -3.43 -2.04 -10.06
CA LEU A 239 -3.27 -0.58 -10.11
C LEU A 239 -4.62 0.16 -10.21
N GLN A 240 -5.54 -0.33 -11.04
CA GLN A 240 -6.89 0.24 -11.13
C GLN A 240 -7.62 0.15 -9.78
N ARG A 241 -7.52 -1.00 -9.09
CA ARG A 241 -8.11 -1.17 -7.77
C ARG A 241 -7.44 -0.27 -6.73
N ALA A 242 -6.11 -0.14 -6.77
CA ALA A 242 -5.35 0.74 -5.89
C ALA A 242 -5.84 2.20 -5.99
N HIS A 243 -5.98 2.73 -7.21
CA HIS A 243 -6.52 4.08 -7.42
C HIS A 243 -7.94 4.23 -6.85
N LYS A 244 -8.82 3.24 -7.06
CA LYS A 244 -10.18 3.28 -6.51
C LYS A 244 -10.19 3.30 -4.97
N LEU A 245 -9.34 2.49 -4.34
CA LEU A 245 -9.19 2.47 -2.88
C LEU A 245 -8.62 3.80 -2.35
N LEU A 246 -7.69 4.42 -3.08
CA LEU A 246 -7.19 5.76 -2.73
C LEU A 246 -8.29 6.81 -2.86
N ASP A 247 -9.10 6.79 -3.92
CA ASP A 247 -10.24 7.71 -4.06
C ASP A 247 -11.19 7.58 -2.86
N GLU A 248 -11.58 6.35 -2.49
CA GLU A 248 -12.46 6.05 -1.34
C GLU A 248 -11.83 6.56 -0.01
N ALA A 249 -10.54 6.33 0.19
CA ALA A 249 -9.83 6.77 1.39
C ALA A 249 -9.67 8.30 1.47
N VAL A 250 -9.31 8.92 0.34
CA VAL A 250 -9.16 10.38 0.21
C VAL A 250 -10.51 11.06 0.40
N ASP A 251 -11.59 10.50 -0.15
CA ASP A 251 -12.94 10.98 0.08
C ASP A 251 -13.28 10.90 1.57
N GLY A 252 -13.00 9.81 2.26
CA GLY A 252 -13.17 9.72 3.72
C GLY A 252 -12.40 10.80 4.48
N LEU A 253 -11.15 11.07 4.09
CA LEU A 253 -10.30 12.07 4.72
C LEU A 253 -10.72 13.51 4.43
N VAL A 254 -11.31 13.79 3.27
CA VAL A 254 -11.70 15.15 2.85
C VAL A 254 -13.17 15.46 3.14
N ALA A 255 -14.05 14.47 3.02
CA ALA A 255 -15.50 14.60 3.13
C ALA A 255 -16.03 14.62 4.56
N THR A 256 -15.18 14.57 5.59
CA THR A 256 -15.55 15.04 6.92
C THR A 256 -15.76 16.55 6.87
N SER A 257 -16.83 17.00 6.22
CA SER A 257 -17.61 18.22 6.46
C SER A 257 -19.00 17.71 6.85
N PRO A 258 -19.57 18.10 8.00
CA PRO A 258 -20.83 17.52 8.45
C PRO A 258 -21.96 18.05 7.55
N GLY A 259 -22.55 17.16 6.73
CA GLY A 259 -23.69 17.53 5.93
C GLY A 259 -24.12 16.52 4.88
N ALA A 260 -24.60 15.34 5.28
CA ALA A 260 -25.69 14.65 4.58
C ALA A 260 -26.21 13.43 5.37
N SER A 261 -27.38 13.63 5.97
CA SER A 261 -28.50 12.66 6.05
C SER A 261 -28.48 11.54 7.10
N LYS A 262 -29.22 11.75 8.19
CA LYS A 262 -30.44 10.97 8.56
C LYS A 262 -31.20 11.64 9.72
N PRO A 263 -32.51 11.39 9.94
CA PRO A 263 -33.48 10.65 9.12
C PRO A 263 -34.69 11.50 8.71
N ASP A 264 -35.35 11.11 7.62
CA ASP A 264 -36.72 11.53 7.31
C ASP A 264 -37.64 10.89 8.35
N ALA A 265 -38.04 11.68 9.35
CA ALA A 265 -39.10 11.33 10.26
C ALA A 265 -40.41 11.56 9.51
N GLY A 266 -40.99 10.46 9.02
CA GLY A 266 -42.32 10.46 8.43
C GLY A 266 -43.35 10.96 9.44
N GLU A 267 -43.68 12.24 9.33
CA GLU A 267 -44.89 12.84 9.85
C GLU A 267 -45.88 12.91 8.67
N GLU A 268 -46.64 11.84 8.45
CA GLU A 268 -47.90 11.93 7.71
C GLU A 268 -49.06 11.84 8.70
N VAL A 269 -49.59 13.02 8.98
CA VAL A 269 -50.92 13.32 9.49
C VAL A 269 -51.94 12.79 8.47
N GLY A 270 -52.87 11.95 8.92
CA GLY A 270 -53.96 11.44 8.08
C GLY A 270 -55.18 11.04 8.90
N ALA A 271 -56.11 11.99 9.01
CA ALA A 271 -57.58 11.90 9.19
C ALA A 271 -58.20 10.81 10.08
#